data_AF-A0A9W6P4R9-F1
#
_entry.id   AF-A0A9W6P4R9-F1
#
_cell.length_a   1.000
_cell.length_b   1.000
_cell.length_c   1.000
_cell.angle_alpha   90.00
_cell.angle_beta   90.00
_cell.angle_gamma   90.00
#
_symmetry.space_group_name_H-M   'P 1'
#
loop_
_entity.id
_entity.type
_entity.pdbx_description
1 polymer ?
#
loop_
_entity_poly.entity_id
_entity_poly.type
_entity_poly.pdbx_seq_one_letter_code
_entity_poly.pdbx_strand_id
1 'polypeptide(L)' 'MSVELEEASRQLEQAIHDARVTFDCIALDELDRAHTNAITARASVDAAENAIRMELERRASEAEAREEQEEAETPSGS' A
#
# COMPACT_ATOMS: atom_id res chain seq x y z
N MET A 1 10.64 8.25 4.45
CA MET A 1 9.64 7.32 3.87
C MET A 1 8.47 8.19 3.44
N SER A 2 7.82 7.96 2.29
CA SER A 2 6.63 8.77 1.94
C SER A 2 5.47 8.40 2.85
N VAL A 3 4.49 9.31 3.00
CA VAL A 3 3.33 9.11 3.87
C VAL A 3 2.56 7.85 3.47
N GLU A 4 2.49 7.59 2.17
CA GLU A 4 1.86 6.45 1.52
C GLU A 4 2.56 5.14 1.87
N LEU A 5 3.89 5.12 1.91
CA LEU A 5 4.64 3.94 2.32
C LEU A 5 4.55 3.67 3.82
N GLU A 6 4.48 4.72 4.64
CA GLU A 6 4.20 4.58 6.07
C GLU A 6 2.79 4.02 6.31
N GLU A 7 1.81 4.49 5.55
CA GLU A 7 0.44 3.98 5.63
C GLU A 7 0.35 2.53 5.16
N ALA A 8 1.00 2.18 4.05
CA ALA A 8 1.09 0.80 3.60
C ALA A 8 1.70 -0.10 4.68
N SER A 9 2.76 0.33 5.36
CA SER A 9 3.37 -0.43 6.47
C SER A 9 2.39 -0.62 7.62
N ARG A 10 1.71 0.44 8.08
CA ARG A 10 0.72 0.36 9.16
C ARG A 10 -0.43 -0.58 8.83
N GLN A 11 -0.96 -0.50 7.61
CA GLN A 11 -2.04 -1.37 7.16
C GLN A 11 -1.58 -2.84 7.06
N LEU A 12 -0.37 -3.11 6.59
CA LEU A 12 0.18 -4.48 6.55
C LEU A 12 0.40 -5.06 7.95
N GLU A 13 0.83 -4.26 8.92
CA GLU A 13 0.94 -4.69 10.32
C GLU A 13 -0.42 -5.08 10.89
N GLN A 14 -1.47 -4.29 10.62
CA GLN A 14 -2.84 -4.60 11.02
C GLN A 14 -3.36 -5.87 10.34
N ALA A 15 -3.11 -6.03 9.03
CA ALA A 15 -3.50 -7.22 8.29
C ALA A 15 -2.85 -8.49 8.85
N ILE A 16 -1.56 -8.43 9.21
CA ILE A 16 -0.84 -9.54 9.83
C ILE A 16 -1.43 -9.88 11.20
N HIS A 17 -1.75 -8.86 12.01
CA HIS A 17 -2.41 -9.07 13.30
C HIS A 17 -3.74 -9.80 13.12
N ASP A 18 -4.61 -9.30 12.25
CA ASP A 18 -5.95 -9.85 12.07
C ASP A 18 -5.90 -11.25 11.45
N ALA A 19 -4.95 -11.52 10.54
CA ALA A 19 -4.71 -12.86 10.01
C ALA A 19 -4.28 -13.86 11.10
N ARG A 20 -3.46 -13.45 12.07
CA ARG A 20 -3.09 -14.28 13.22
C ARG A 20 -4.30 -14.57 14.10
N VAL A 21 -5.11 -13.56 14.41
CA VAL A 21 -6.35 -13.74 15.18
C VAL A 21 -7.32 -14.67 14.46
N THR A 22 -7.47 -14.55 13.14
CA THR A 22 -8.28 -15.48 12.34
C THR A 22 -7.81 -16.92 12.51
N PHE A 23 -6.50 -17.17 12.43
CA PHE A 23 -5.93 -18.51 12.58
C PHE A 23 -6.21 -19.09 13.97
N ASP A 24 -6.03 -18.29 15.03
CA ASP A 24 -6.29 -18.71 16.41
C ASP A 24 -7.77 -18.99 16.64
N CYS A 25 -8.68 -18.15 16.12
CA CYS A 25 -10.13 -18.38 16.22
C CYS A 25 -10.58 -19.67 15.52
N ILE A 26 -9.96 -20.04 14.38
CA ILE A 26 -10.24 -21.32 13.71
C ILE A 26 -9.90 -22.51 14.62
N ALA A 27 -8.74 -22.44 15.31
CA ALA A 27 -8.32 -23.51 16.23
C ALA A 27 -9.24 -23.65 17.45
N LEU A 28 -9.99 -22.59 17.79
CA LEU A 28 -10.94 -22.54 18.90
C LEU A 28 -12.40 -22.78 18.49
N ASP A 29 -12.66 -23.08 17.20
CA ASP A 29 -14.01 -23.21 16.63
C ASP A 29 -14.88 -21.92 16.72
N GLU A 30 -14.23 -20.76 16.82
CA GLU A 30 -14.87 -19.44 16.87
C GLU A 30 -15.06 -18.84 15.47
N LEU A 31 -15.82 -19.53 14.61
CA LEU A 31 -15.85 -19.23 13.16
C LEU A 31 -16.39 -17.84 12.80
N ASP A 32 -17.37 -17.31 13.55
CA ASP A 32 -17.88 -15.95 13.31
C ASP A 32 -16.79 -14.90 13.53
N ARG A 33 -16.00 -15.07 14.62
CA ARG A 33 -14.86 -14.19 14.91
C ARG A 33 -13.75 -14.36 13.88
N ALA A 34 -13.45 -15.59 13.48
CA ALA A 34 -12.47 -15.86 12.44
C ALA A 34 -12.84 -15.15 11.12
N HIS A 35 -14.11 -15.24 10.72
CA HIS A 35 -14.63 -14.61 9.51
C HIS A 35 -14.56 -13.09 9.56
N THR A 36 -14.95 -12.46 10.68
CA THR A 36 -14.80 -11.01 10.86
C THR A 36 -13.35 -10.56 10.71
N ASN A 37 -12.42 -11.21 11.41
CA ASN A 37 -11.00 -10.84 11.32
C ASN A 37 -10.42 -11.08 9.92
N ALA A 38 -10.90 -12.12 9.20
CA ALA A 38 -10.48 -12.38 7.83
C ALA A 38 -10.91 -11.26 6.87
N ILE A 39 -12.13 -10.72 7.06
CA ILE A 39 -12.63 -9.56 6.30
C ILE A 39 -11.78 -8.32 6.61
N THR A 40 -11.50 -8.05 7.89
CA THR A 40 -10.69 -6.89 8.29
C THR A 40 -9.27 -6.99 7.73
N ALA A 41 -8.62 -8.16 7.84
CA ALA A 41 -7.30 -8.39 7.28
C ALA A 41 -7.25 -8.09 5.77
N ARG A 42 -8.27 -8.55 5.02
CA ARG A 42 -8.39 -8.26 3.58
C ARG A 42 -8.54 -6.76 3.33
N ALA A 43 -9.40 -6.08 4.07
CA ALA A 43 -9.59 -4.63 3.91
C ALA A 43 -8.28 -3.85 4.15
N SER A 44 -7.48 -4.24 5.14
CA SER A 44 -6.15 -3.65 5.38
C SER A 44 -5.15 -3.95 4.26
N VAL A 45 -5.16 -5.17 3.69
CA VAL A 45 -4.35 -5.48 2.50
C VAL A 45 -4.75 -4.61 1.30
N ASP A 46 -6.05 -4.47 1.05
CA ASP A 46 -6.57 -3.62 -0.03
C ASP A 46 -6.15 -2.15 0.17
N ALA A 47 -6.15 -1.65 1.41
CA ALA A 47 -5.68 -0.30 1.74
C ALA A 47 -4.16 -0.13 1.54
N ALA A 48 -3.37 -1.13 1.94
CA ALA A 48 -1.92 -1.12 1.74
C ALA A 48 -1.54 -1.13 0.26
N GLU A 49 -2.20 -1.98 -0.54
CA GLU A 49 -2.03 -2.02 -1.99
C GLU A 49 -2.32 -0.65 -2.61
N ASN A 50 -3.42 -0.03 -2.23
CA ASN A 50 -3.80 1.27 -2.74
C ASN A 50 -2.75 2.35 -2.41
N ALA A 51 -2.21 2.36 -1.19
CA ALA A 51 -1.17 3.31 -0.80
C ALA A 51 0.13 3.09 -1.59
N ILE A 52 0.54 1.84 -1.81
CA ILE A 52 1.70 1.50 -2.65
C ILE A 52 1.48 1.98 -4.09
N ARG A 53 0.29 1.75 -4.65
CA ARG A 53 -0.08 2.19 -6.00
C ARG A 53 0.02 3.71 -6.14
N MET A 54 -0.52 4.47 -5.18
CA MET A 54 -0.42 5.93 -5.17
C MET A 54 1.04 6.42 -5.14
N GLU A 55 1.90 5.76 -4.36
CA GLU A 55 3.33 6.08 -4.33
C GLU A 55 4.03 5.77 -5.67
N LEU A 56 3.66 4.68 -6.35
CA LEU A 56 4.19 4.35 -7.68
C LEU A 56 3.77 5.39 -8.72
N GLU A 57 2.50 5.78 -8.73
CA GLU A 57 1.96 6.82 -9.61
C GLU A 57 2.67 8.16 -9.38
N ARG A 58 2.84 8.56 -8.12
CA ARG A 58 3.58 9.79 -7.74
C ARG A 58 5.01 9.78 -8.32
N ARG A 59 5.73 8.67 -8.17
CA ARG A 59 7.10 8.55 -8.70
C ARG A 59 7.16 8.60 -10.22
N ALA A 60 6.18 8.00 -10.90
CA ALA A 60 6.11 8.06 -12.36
C ALA A 60 5.92 9.51 -12.84
N SER A 61 4.96 10.24 -12.26
CA SER A 61 4.73 11.65 -12.61
C SER A 61 5.94 12.54 -12.30
N GLU A 62 6.69 12.27 -11.22
CA GLU A 62 7.94 12.99 -10.91
C GLU A 62 9.06 12.70 -11.90
N ALA A 63 9.11 11.49 -12.48
CA ALA A 63 10.08 11.15 -13.51
C ALA A 63 9.75 11.86 -14.83
N GLU A 64 8.48 11.80 -15.26
CA GLU A 64 7.99 12.51 -16.46
C GLU A 64 8.26 14.03 -16.36
N ALA A 65 7.95 14.64 -15.21
CA ALA A 65 8.19 16.07 -14.99
C ALA A 65 9.68 16.45 -15.01
N ARG A 66 10.59 15.52 -14.65
CA ARG A 66 12.04 15.75 -14.74
C ARG A 66 12.54 15.66 -16.18
N GLU A 67 12.04 14.70 -16.95
CA GLU A 67 12.36 14.57 -18.38
C GLU A 67 11.94 15.82 -19.16
N GLU A 68 10.74 16.34 -18.92
CA GLU A 68 10.26 17.59 -19.54
C GLU A 68 11.13 18.81 -19.18
N GLN A 69 11.64 18.88 -17.95
CA GLN A 69 12.54 19.95 -17.52
C GLN A 69 13.91 19.85 -18.21
N GLU A 70 14.46 18.63 -18.33
CA GLU A 70 15.73 18.39 -19.00
C GLU A 70 15.66 18.71 -20.51
N GLU A 71 14.55 18.37 -21.19
CA GLU A 71 14.33 18.75 -22.59
C GLU A 71 14.25 20.28 -22.76
N ALA A 72 13.54 20.97 -21.87
CA ALA A 72 13.40 22.42 -21.92
C ALA A 72 14.71 23.19 -21.66
N GLU A 73 15.64 22.61 -20.89
CA GLU A 73 16.95 23.20 -20.56
C GLU A 73 18.04 22.94 -21.62
N THR A 74 17.77 22.13 -22.65
CA THR A 74 18.67 21.96 -23.80
C THR A 74 18.26 22.86 -24.97
N PRO A 75 18.75 24.11 -25.08
CA PRO A 75 18.54 24.90 -26.28
C PRO A 75 19.30 24.23 -27.43
N SER A 76 18.53 23.68 -28.38
CA SER A 76 19.01 23.29 -29.71
C SER A 76 19.94 24.38 -30.25
N GLY A 77 21.15 23.95 -30.60
CA GLY A 77 22.33 24.77 -30.82
C GLY A 77 22.15 26.01 -31.70
N SER A 78 23.01 26.99 -31.39
CA SER A 78 23.39 28.16 -32.20
C SER A 78 23.86 27.80 -33.61
#